data_AF-A0YAU9-F1
#
_entry.id   AF-A0YAU9-F1
#
_cell.length_a   1.000
_cell.length_b   1.000
_cell.length_c   1.000
_cell.angle_alpha   90.00
_cell.angle_beta   90.00
_cell.angle_gamma   90.00
#
_symmetry.space_group_name_H-M   'P 1'
#
loop_
_entity.id
_entity.type
_entity.pdbx_description
1 polymer ?
#
loop_
_entity_poly.entity_id
_entity_poly.type
_entity_poly.pdbx_seq_one_letter_code
_entity_poly.pdbx_strand_id
1 'polypeptide(L)' 'MATAELKHLIKMVNQISKNIATDESEQAVIDKTTIHIQRFWAGSMKRDIMHYVERDGRGLEPLALSAVRQLTKPRT' A
#
# COMPACT_ATOMS: atom_id res chain seq x y z
N MET A 1 7.94 17.54 1.40
CA MET A 1 6.67 17.39 0.66
C MET A 1 6.71 16.09 -0.14
N ALA A 2 5.57 15.39 -0.31
CA ALA A 2 5.52 14.18 -1.13
C ALA A 2 5.68 14.51 -2.62
N THR A 3 6.48 13.70 -3.34
CA THR A 3 6.70 13.86 -4.80
C THR A 3 5.44 13.50 -5.59
N ALA A 4 5.40 13.84 -6.88
CA ALA A 4 4.27 13.48 -7.74
C ALA A 4 4.10 11.95 -7.85
N GLU A 5 5.23 11.23 -7.94
CA GLU A 5 5.28 9.78 -7.99
C GLU A 5 4.73 9.17 -6.70
N LEU A 6 5.17 9.67 -5.53
CA LEU A 6 4.69 9.16 -4.25
C LEU A 6 3.19 9.43 -4.05
N LYS A 7 2.69 10.61 -4.45
CA LYS A 7 1.24 10.90 -4.45
C LYS A 7 0.46 9.92 -5.32
N HIS A 8 1.04 9.53 -6.46
CA HIS A 8 0.44 8.53 -7.34
C HIS A 8 0.42 7.14 -6.67
N LEU A 9 1.50 6.71 -6.02
CA LEU A 9 1.54 5.46 -5.26
C LEU A 9 0.47 5.43 -4.17
N ILE A 10 0.35 6.48 -3.35
CA ILE A 10 -0.67 6.59 -2.29
C ILE A 10 -2.08 6.42 -2.88
N LYS A 11 -2.37 7.13 -3.98
CA LYS A 11 -3.65 7.01 -4.69
C LYS A 11 -3.92 5.57 -5.14
N MET A 12 -2.92 4.90 -5.73
CA MET A 12 -3.08 3.53 -6.19
C MET A 12 -3.34 2.54 -5.05
N VAL A 13 -2.62 2.63 -3.92
CA VAL A 13 -2.86 1.74 -2.77
C VAL A 13 -4.30 1.88 -2.28
N ASN A 14 -4.79 3.12 -2.12
CA ASN A 14 -6.16 3.37 -1.69
C ASN A 14 -7.15 2.75 -2.69
N GLN A 15 -6.95 2.97 -4.00
CA GLN A 15 -7.82 2.40 -5.04
C GLN A 15 -7.83 0.87 -5.03
N ILE A 16 -6.67 0.23 -4.85
CA ILE A 16 -6.58 -1.23 -4.73
C ILE A 16 -7.40 -1.71 -3.52
N SER A 17 -7.17 -1.11 -2.34
CA SER A 17 -7.87 -1.51 -1.12
C SER A 17 -9.39 -1.32 -1.22
N LYS A 18 -9.83 -0.20 -1.80
CA LYS A 18 -11.24 0.12 -2.01
C LYS A 18 -11.91 -0.83 -2.99
N ASN A 19 -11.22 -1.19 -4.07
CA ASN A 19 -11.76 -2.13 -5.05
C ASN A 19 -11.93 -3.54 -4.47
N ILE A 20 -11.06 -3.94 -3.52
CA ILE A 20 -11.14 -5.24 -2.85
C ILE A 20 -12.22 -5.23 -1.76
N ALA A 21 -12.51 -4.10 -1.12
CA ALA A 21 -13.40 -4.01 0.04
C ALA A 21 -14.87 -4.40 -0.19
N THR A 22 -15.30 -4.70 -1.42
CA THR A 22 -16.68 -5.08 -1.70
C THR A 22 -16.96 -6.49 -1.17
N ASP A 23 -17.82 -6.60 -0.15
CA ASP A 23 -18.22 -7.86 0.51
C ASP A 23 -17.09 -8.66 1.18
N GLU A 24 -15.97 -8.00 1.49
CA GLU A 24 -14.82 -8.60 2.15
C GLU A 24 -14.67 -8.11 3.60
N SER A 25 -14.12 -8.96 4.46
CA SER A 25 -13.74 -8.53 5.82
C SER A 25 -12.53 -7.61 5.76
N GLU A 26 -12.36 -6.73 6.76
CA GLU A 26 -11.20 -5.82 6.83
C GLU A 26 -9.87 -6.57 6.71
N GLN A 27 -9.74 -7.71 7.39
CA GLN A 27 -8.52 -8.54 7.31
C GLN A 27 -8.30 -9.07 5.89
N ALA A 28 -9.36 -9.54 5.22
CA ALA A 28 -9.25 -10.03 3.85
C ALA A 28 -8.84 -8.91 2.88
N VAL A 29 -9.34 -7.67 3.08
CA VAL A 29 -8.92 -6.51 2.29
C VAL A 29 -7.44 -6.22 2.49
N ILE A 30 -6.97 -6.22 3.73
CA ILE A 30 -5.56 -5.97 4.06
C ILE A 30 -4.68 -7.03 3.39
N ASP A 31 -4.98 -8.31 3.58
CA ASP A 31 -4.18 -9.41 3.06
C ASP A 31 -4.12 -9.41 1.52
N LYS A 32 -5.27 -9.26 0.86
CA LYS A 32 -5.35 -9.20 -0.61
C LYS A 32 -4.65 -7.97 -1.19
N THR A 33 -4.74 -6.82 -0.51
CA THR A 33 -4.02 -5.59 -0.90
C THR A 33 -2.51 -5.79 -0.78
N THR A 34 -2.04 -6.37 0.33
CA THR A 34 -0.63 -6.70 0.55
C THR A 34 -0.10 -7.63 -0.55
N ILE A 35 -0.83 -8.71 -0.84
CA ILE A 35 -0.47 -9.68 -1.90
C ILE A 35 -0.43 -9.00 -3.27
N HIS A 36 -1.39 -8.13 -3.59
CA HIS A 36 -1.41 -7.40 -4.86
C HIS A 36 -0.14 -6.56 -5.03
N ILE A 37 0.20 -5.74 -4.03
CA ILE A 37 1.40 -4.90 -4.06
C ILE A 37 2.67 -5.76 -4.16
N GLN A 38 2.74 -6.85 -3.38
CA GLN A 38 3.88 -7.77 -3.44
C GLN A 38 4.09 -8.38 -4.83
N ARG A 39 3.02 -8.74 -5.53
CA ARG A 39 3.10 -9.40 -6.85
C ARG A 39 3.36 -8.44 -8.00
N PHE A 40 2.71 -7.29 -8.00
CA PHE A 40 2.62 -6.45 -9.20
C PHE A 40 3.50 -5.19 -9.16
N TRP A 41 3.97 -4.76 -7.99
CA TRP A 41 4.77 -3.55 -7.90
C TRP A 41 6.27 -3.84 -8.06
N ALA A 42 6.96 -2.91 -8.72
CA ALA A 42 8.41 -2.91 -8.79
C ALA A 42 9.04 -2.73 -7.39
N GLY A 43 10.29 -3.20 -7.23
CA GLY A 43 11.01 -3.10 -5.96
C GLY A 43 11.17 -1.65 -5.46
N SER A 44 11.39 -0.68 -6.36
CA SER A 44 11.45 0.74 -6.03
C SER A 44 10.14 1.26 -5.45
N MET A 45 9.01 1.01 -6.12
CA MET A 45 7.68 1.46 -5.67
C MET A 45 7.35 0.94 -4.26
N LYS A 46 7.68 -0.33 -3.97
CA LYS A 46 7.52 -0.92 -2.64
C LYS A 46 8.36 -0.19 -1.59
N ARG A 47 9.64 0.06 -1.89
CA ARG A 47 10.52 0.80 -0.95
C ARG A 47 10.01 2.21 -0.70
N ASP A 48 9.59 2.91 -1.76
CA ASP A 48 9.12 4.29 -1.66
C ASP A 48 7.88 4.40 -0.75
N ILE A 49 6.89 3.51 -0.93
CA ILE A 49 5.67 3.54 -0.11
C ILE A 49 5.91 3.06 1.33
N MET A 50 6.79 2.07 1.54
CA MET A 50 7.17 1.62 2.89
C MET A 50 7.90 2.73 3.65
N HIS A 51 8.89 3.39 3.03
CA HIS A 51 9.60 4.52 3.64
C HIS A 51 8.67 5.70 3.92
N TYR A 52 7.63 5.89 3.11
CA TYR A 52 6.63 6.92 3.37
C TYR A 52 5.81 6.61 4.63
N VAL A 53 5.41 5.35 4.82
CA VAL A 53 4.66 4.90 5.99
C VAL A 53 5.47 4.93 7.28
N GLU A 54 6.80 4.74 7.21
CA GLU A 54 7.71 4.93 8.35
C GLU A 54 7.72 6.36 8.90
N ARG A 55 7.32 7.35 8.09
CA ARG A 55 7.27 8.77 8.49
C ARG A 55 5.92 9.18 9.08
N ASP A 56 4.88 9.20 8.24
CA ASP A 56 3.52 9.55 8.68
C ASP A 56 2.41 8.75 7.97
N GLY A 57 2.66 8.25 6.76
CA GLY A 57 1.67 7.52 5.96
C GLY A 57 0.42 8.33 5.63
N ARG A 58 0.47 9.67 5.72
CA ARG A 58 -0.72 10.53 5.57
C ARG A 58 -1.36 10.39 4.19
N GLY A 59 -2.69 10.30 4.17
CA GLY A 59 -3.45 10.15 2.92
C GLY A 59 -3.58 8.71 2.44
N LEU A 60 -2.94 7.73 3.08
CA LEU A 60 -3.36 6.34 2.98
C LEU A 60 -4.62 6.13 3.84
N GLU A 61 -5.61 5.44 3.28
CA GLU A 61 -6.80 5.01 4.03
C GLU A 61 -6.43 3.91 5.04
N PRO A 62 -7.21 3.70 6.12
CA PRO A 62 -6.81 2.80 7.20
C PRO A 62 -6.45 1.38 6.76
N LEU A 63 -7.22 0.77 5.85
CA LEU A 63 -6.96 -0.57 5.32
C LEU A 63 -5.73 -0.59 4.40
N ALA A 64 -5.58 0.44 3.56
CA ALA A 64 -4.41 0.64 2.71
C ALA A 64 -3.11 0.80 3.53
N LEU A 65 -3.15 1.60 4.59
CA LEU A 65 -2.03 1.80 5.51
C LEU A 65 -1.65 0.50 6.20
N SER A 66 -2.63 -0.25 6.70
CA SER A 66 -2.40 -1.56 7.33
C SER A 66 -1.78 -2.56 6.35
N ALA A 67 -2.23 -2.60 5.09
CA ALA A 67 -1.64 -3.44 4.06
C ALA A 67 -0.17 -3.09 3.77
N VAL A 68 0.14 -1.80 3.63
CA VAL A 68 1.53 -1.35 3.39
C VAL A 68 2.43 -1.70 4.58
N ARG A 69 1.93 -1.62 5.81
CA ARG A 69 2.68 -2.02 7.03
C ARG A 69 3.00 -3.52 7.09
N GLN A 70 2.25 -4.37 6.38
CA GLN A 70 2.52 -5.80 6.29
C GLN A 70 3.50 -6.17 5.16
N LEU A 71 3.92 -5.21 4.33
CA LEU A 71 4.91 -5.48 3.30
C LEU A 71 6.24 -5.87 3.95
N THR A 72 6.80 -6.99 3.49
CA THR A 72 8.16 -7.38 3.83
C THR A 72 9.13 -6.62 2.94
N LYS A 73 10.28 -6.21 3.50
CA LYS A 73 11.34 -5.57 2.71
C LYS A 73 11.71 -6.50 1.54
N PRO A 74 11.66 -6.02 0.28
CA PRO A 74 12.07 -6.83 -0.86
C PRO A 74 13.50 -7.31 -0.61
N ARG A 75 13.72 -8.62 -0.76
CA ARG A 75 15.07 -9.18 -0.74
C ARG A 75 15.83 -8.53 -1.90
N THR A 76 16.89 -7.79 -1.56
CA THR A 76 17.78 -7.10 -2.50
C THR A 76 18.49 -8.08 -3.41
#